data_AF-A0A7V8Y0I0-F1
#
_entry.id   AF-A0A7V8Y0I0-F1
#
_cell.length_a   1.000
_cell.length_b   1.000
_cell.length_c   1.000
_cell.angle_alpha   90.00
_cell.angle_beta   90.00
_cell.angle_gamma   90.00
#
_symmetry.space_group_name_H-M   'P 1'
#
loop_
_entity.id
_entity.type
_entity.pdbx_description
1 polymer ?
#
loop_
_entity_poly.entity_id
_entity_poly.type
_entity_poly.pdbx_seq_one_letter_code
_entity_poly.pdbx_strand_id
1 'polypeptide(L)'
;VFLLVFLGAPVLTIVAGALQLGTDDRAPLQWIVAGFVLSAAAFVATVAVNIPLNNALDAAGPPDQAGDLAGVRERFESRWVRWNIVRAVTSTAAFACLCWALLLYGRAAA
;
A
#
# COMPACT_ATOMS: atom_id res chain seq x y z
N VAL A 1 9.58 4.68 11.39
CA VAL A 1 8.11 4.51 11.27
C VAL A 1 7.68 4.15 9.85
N PHE A 2 8.08 4.88 8.79
CA PHE A 2 7.64 4.60 7.40
C PHE A 2 7.86 3.15 6.93
N LEU A 3 9.10 2.67 6.89
CA LEU A 3 9.41 1.30 6.44
C LEU A 3 8.75 0.24 7.31
N LEU A 4 8.66 0.50 8.61
CA LEU A 4 8.04 -0.41 9.57
C LEU A 4 6.55 -0.61 9.27
N VAL A 5 5.80 0.45 9.00
CA VAL A 5 4.37 0.34 8.64
C VAL A 5 4.21 -0.23 7.23
N PHE A 6 5.06 0.21 6.29
CA PHE A 6 4.97 -0.18 4.88
C PHE A 6 5.30 -1.67 4.64
N LEU A 7 6.29 -2.23 5.33
CA LEU A 7 6.63 -3.67 5.27
C LEU A 7 5.91 -4.49 6.35
N GLY A 8 5.68 -3.91 7.53
CA GLY A 8 5.04 -4.60 8.65
C GLY A 8 3.61 -5.02 8.33
N ALA A 9 2.82 -4.17 7.67
CA ALA A 9 1.44 -4.49 7.31
C ALA A 9 1.30 -5.75 6.42
N PRO A 10 2.01 -5.88 5.28
CA PRO A 10 1.93 -7.10 4.47
C PRO A 10 2.50 -8.33 5.18
N VAL A 11 3.58 -8.20 5.96
CA VAL A 11 4.13 -9.31 6.75
C VAL A 11 3.12 -9.81 7.78
N LEU A 12 2.50 -8.91 8.56
CA LEU A 12 1.49 -9.26 9.53
C LEU A 12 0.24 -9.87 8.87
N THR A 13 -0.11 -9.43 7.67
CA THR A 13 -1.22 -10.01 6.90
C THR A 13 -0.93 -11.46 6.47
N ILE A 14 0.31 -11.74 6.05
CA ILE A 14 0.75 -13.12 5.76
C ILE A 14 0.67 -13.99 7.02
N VAL A 15 1.15 -13.49 8.16
CA VAL A 15 1.08 -14.20 9.44
C VAL A 15 -0.37 -14.48 9.83
N ALA A 16 -1.26 -13.49 9.71
CA ALA A 16 -2.68 -13.67 9.98
C ALA A 16 -3.32 -14.75 9.09
N GLY A 17 -2.97 -14.77 7.80
CA GLY A 17 -3.42 -15.80 6.86
C GLY A 17 -2.92 -17.20 7.24
N ALA A 18 -1.64 -17.32 7.59
CA ALA A 18 -1.04 -18.59 8.03
C ALA A 18 -1.69 -19.13 9.31
N LEU A 19 -1.99 -18.26 10.27
CA LEU A 19 -2.69 -18.63 11.50
C LEU A 19 -4.15 -19.05 11.21
N GLN A 20 -4.87 -18.31 10.35
CA GLN A 20 -6.23 -18.66 9.95
C GLN A 20 -6.29 -20.01 9.23
N LEU A 21 -5.22 -20.41 8.53
CA LEU A 21 -5.17 -21.70 7.84
C LEU A 21 -5.31 -22.91 8.79
N GLY A 22 -4.92 -22.75 10.07
CA GLY A 22 -5.06 -23.78 11.11
C GLY A 22 -6.45 -23.86 11.75
N THR A 23 -7.42 -23.06 11.30
CA THR A 23 -8.80 -23.07 11.81
C THR A 23 -9.76 -23.70 10.79
N ASP A 24 -10.87 -24.27 11.28
CA ASP A 24 -11.93 -24.83 10.43
C ASP A 24 -12.79 -23.74 9.76
N ASP A 25 -12.88 -22.55 10.36
CA ASP A 25 -13.58 -21.42 9.76
C ASP A 25 -12.71 -20.71 8.70
N ARG A 26 -13.18 -20.75 7.46
CA ARG A 26 -12.52 -20.09 6.32
C ARG A 26 -13.10 -18.71 6.01
N ALA A 27 -14.16 -18.27 6.69
CA ALA A 27 -14.82 -17.01 6.40
C ALA A 27 -13.90 -15.78 6.50
N PRO A 28 -12.98 -15.66 7.50
CA PRO A 28 -12.02 -14.55 7.55
C PRO A 28 -10.94 -14.60 6.47
N LEU A 29 -10.60 -15.80 5.96
CA LEU A 29 -9.45 -16.02 5.09
C LEU A 29 -9.57 -15.25 3.76
N GLN A 30 -10.77 -15.21 3.16
CA GLN A 30 -11.00 -14.47 1.91
C GLN A 30 -10.69 -12.96 2.07
N TRP A 31 -11.00 -12.39 3.24
CA TRP A 31 -10.79 -10.98 3.54
C TRP A 31 -9.32 -10.68 3.87
N ILE A 32 -8.62 -11.63 4.50
CA ILE A 32 -7.16 -11.56 4.69
C ILE A 32 -6.45 -11.57 3.33
N VAL A 33 -6.84 -12.47 2.42
CA VAL A 33 -6.26 -12.55 1.07
C VAL A 33 -6.53 -11.27 0.29
N ALA A 34 -7.77 -10.75 0.32
CA ALA A 34 -8.10 -9.48 -0.30
C ALA A 34 -7.26 -8.32 0.26
N GLY A 35 -7.12 -8.25 1.58
CA GLY A 35 -6.28 -7.25 2.27
C GLY A 35 -4.80 -7.36 1.85
N PHE A 36 -4.28 -8.57 1.70
CA PHE A 36 -2.92 -8.81 1.24
C PHE A 36 -2.71 -8.32 -0.19
N VAL A 37 -3.59 -8.71 -1.12
CA VAL A 37 -3.48 -8.32 -2.54
C VAL A 37 -3.56 -6.80 -2.69
N LEU A 38 -4.46 -6.14 -1.98
CA LEU A 38 -4.60 -4.67 -1.99
C LEU A 38 -3.37 -3.97 -1.40
N SER A 39 -2.80 -4.52 -0.32
CA SER A 39 -1.55 -4.01 0.27
C SER A 39 -0.37 -4.18 -0.70
N ALA A 40 -0.28 -5.33 -1.38
CA ALA A 40 0.72 -5.60 -2.39
C ALA A 40 0.60 -4.63 -3.59
N ALA A 41 -0.61 -4.31 -4.03
CA ALA A 41 -0.84 -3.30 -5.07
C ALA A 41 -0.31 -1.91 -4.65
N ALA A 42 -0.56 -1.49 -3.41
CA ALA A 42 -0.01 -0.25 -2.85
C ALA A 42 1.53 -0.26 -2.79
N PHE A 43 2.12 -1.41 -2.44
CA PHE A 43 3.55 -1.61 -2.42
C PHE A 43 4.16 -1.49 -3.82
N VAL A 44 3.58 -2.18 -4.80
CA VAL A 44 4.03 -2.12 -6.21
C VAL A 44 3.90 -0.71 -6.77
N ALA A 45 2.79 -0.01 -6.54
CA ALA A 45 2.63 1.39 -6.96
C ALA A 45 3.75 2.28 -6.39
N THR A 46 4.12 2.05 -5.14
CA THR A 46 5.20 2.80 -4.49
C THR A 46 6.56 2.50 -5.14
N VAL A 47 6.95 1.24 -5.24
CA VAL A 47 8.29 0.83 -5.69
C VAL A 47 8.46 1.04 -7.20
N ALA A 48 7.46 0.71 -8.00
CA ALA A 48 7.54 0.76 -9.46
C ALA A 48 7.21 2.12 -10.05
N VAL A 49 6.52 3.00 -9.32
CA VAL A 49 6.09 4.31 -9.86
C VAL A 49 6.51 5.48 -9.00
N ASN A 50 6.12 5.52 -7.72
CA ASN A 50 6.40 6.71 -6.90
C ASN A 50 7.91 6.89 -6.63
N ILE A 51 8.65 5.81 -6.32
CA ILE A 51 10.10 5.89 -6.07
C ILE A 51 10.85 6.36 -7.33
N PRO A 52 10.66 5.77 -8.54
CA PRO A 52 11.30 6.27 -9.76
C PRO A 52 10.98 7.74 -10.06
N LEU A 53 9.74 8.17 -9.86
CA LEU A 53 9.36 9.57 -10.05
C LEU A 53 10.06 10.49 -9.05
N ASN A 54 10.17 10.08 -7.79
CA ASN A 54 10.89 10.84 -6.78
C ASN A 54 12.39 10.93 -7.12
N ASN A 55 13.00 9.84 -7.58
CA ASN A 55 14.41 9.82 -7.99
C ASN A 55 14.65 10.73 -9.21
N ALA A 56 13.73 10.75 -10.17
CA ALA A 56 13.81 11.65 -11.33
C ALA A 56 13.63 13.12 -10.93
N LEU A 57 12.78 13.40 -9.94
CA LEU A 57 12.61 14.73 -9.38
C LEU A 57 13.88 15.18 -8.65
N ASP A 58 14.49 14.31 -7.85
CA ASP A 58 15.73 14.57 -7.12
C ASP A 58 16.91 14.82 -8.08
N ALA A 59 16.99 14.04 -9.16
CA ALA A 59 17.99 14.21 -10.22
C ALA A 59 17.84 15.52 -11.02
N ALA A 60 16.69 16.21 -10.96
CA ALA A 60 16.51 17.50 -11.61
C ALA A 60 17.26 18.65 -10.90
N GLY A 61 17.78 18.39 -9.70
CA GLY A 61 18.62 19.33 -8.95
C GLY A 61 17.85 20.39 -8.16
N PRO A 62 18.58 21.26 -7.45
CA PRO A 62 17.99 22.29 -6.59
C PRO A 62 17.10 23.27 -7.36
N PRO A 63 16.01 23.79 -6.76
CA PRO A 63 15.06 24.62 -7.49
C PRO A 63 15.64 25.95 -8.01
N ASP A 64 16.63 26.49 -7.30
CA ASP A 64 17.40 27.68 -7.64
C ASP A 64 18.40 27.46 -8.79
N GLN A 65 18.67 26.21 -9.13
CA GLN A 65 19.57 25.80 -10.21
C GLN A 65 18.81 25.21 -11.41
N ALA A 66 17.55 24.81 -11.22
CA ALA A 66 16.69 24.26 -12.25
C ALA A 66 16.14 25.39 -13.14
N GLY A 67 16.66 25.52 -14.37
CA GLY A 67 16.21 26.52 -15.34
C GLY A 67 14.75 26.39 -15.79
N ASP A 68 14.10 25.23 -15.58
CA ASP A 68 12.70 24.96 -15.94
C ASP A 68 11.96 24.19 -14.83
N LEU A 69 11.63 24.88 -13.75
CA LEU A 69 10.83 24.32 -12.64
C LEU A 69 9.43 23.89 -13.07
N ALA A 70 8.80 24.66 -13.95
CA ALA A 70 7.42 24.41 -14.37
C ALA A 70 7.32 23.09 -15.14
N GLY A 71 8.22 22.85 -16.10
CA GLY A 71 8.25 21.60 -16.84
C GLY A 71 8.63 20.40 -15.98
N VAL A 72 9.54 20.54 -15.01
CA VAL A 72 9.86 19.46 -14.06
C VAL A 72 8.61 19.07 -13.26
N ARG A 73 7.88 20.08 -12.74
CA ARG A 73 6.64 19.86 -12.00
C ARG A 73 5.57 19.19 -12.85
N GLU A 74 5.35 19.65 -14.08
CA GLU A 74 4.32 19.10 -14.98
C GLU A 74 4.54 17.60 -15.26
N ARG A 75 5.79 17.20 -15.51
CA ARG A 75 6.18 15.81 -15.78
C ARG A 75 6.03 14.90 -14.56
N PHE A 76 6.15 15.45 -13.35
CA PHE A 76 6.07 14.71 -12.09
C PHE A 76 4.63 14.63 -11.55
N GLU A 77 3.97 15.78 -11.38
CA GLU A 77 2.81 15.95 -10.51
C GLU A 77 1.61 15.09 -10.94
N SER A 78 1.22 15.15 -12.21
CA SER A 78 0.02 14.46 -12.71
C SER A 78 0.11 12.94 -12.53
N ARG A 79 1.27 12.35 -12.84
CA ARG A 79 1.52 10.92 -12.70
C ARG A 79 1.68 10.53 -11.24
N TRP A 80 2.41 11.33 -10.47
CA TRP A 80 2.63 11.05 -9.05
C TRP A 80 1.32 11.09 -8.26
N VAL A 81 0.49 12.11 -8.45
CA VAL A 81 -0.82 12.27 -7.77
C VAL A 81 -1.72 11.09 -8.08
N ARG A 82 -1.83 10.69 -9.35
CA ARG A 82 -2.66 9.55 -9.77
C ARG A 82 -2.28 8.27 -9.04
N TRP A 83 -0.99 7.93 -9.03
CA TRP A 83 -0.52 6.71 -8.37
C TRP A 83 -0.53 6.81 -6.84
N ASN A 84 -0.40 8.02 -6.30
CA ASN A 84 -0.60 8.25 -4.87
C ASN A 84 -2.06 8.05 -4.45
N ILE A 85 -3.04 8.45 -5.28
CA ILE A 85 -4.46 8.18 -5.05
C ILE A 85 -4.72 6.67 -5.10
N VAL A 86 -4.20 5.96 -6.10
CA VAL A 86 -4.30 4.49 -6.18
C VAL A 86 -3.80 3.85 -4.89
N ARG A 87 -2.60 4.25 -4.44
CA ARG A 87 -2.02 3.75 -3.19
C ARG A 87 -2.88 4.04 -1.96
N ALA A 88 -3.48 5.23 -1.88
CA ALA A 88 -4.35 5.59 -0.77
C ALA A 88 -5.61 4.69 -0.76
N VAL A 89 -6.28 4.58 -1.90
CA VAL A 89 -7.50 3.77 -2.04
C VAL A 89 -7.23 2.28 -1.74
N THR A 90 -6.17 1.70 -2.30
CA THR A 90 -5.85 0.29 -2.05
C THR A 90 -5.45 0.04 -0.60
N SER A 91 -4.74 0.96 0.04
CA SER A 91 -4.38 0.84 1.46
C SER A 91 -5.62 0.95 2.37
N THR A 92 -6.53 1.88 2.09
CA THR A 92 -7.79 2.02 2.85
C THR A 92 -8.68 0.79 2.68
N ALA A 93 -8.79 0.26 1.46
CA ALA A 93 -9.56 -0.96 1.20
C ALA A 93 -8.92 -2.19 1.88
N ALA A 94 -7.59 -2.29 1.88
CA ALA A 94 -6.88 -3.34 2.60
C ALA A 94 -7.17 -3.30 4.10
N PHE A 95 -7.10 -2.11 4.70
CA PHE A 95 -7.44 -1.90 6.10
C PHE A 95 -8.87 -2.34 6.41
N ALA A 96 -9.85 -1.93 5.61
CA ALA A 96 -11.24 -2.31 5.79
C ALA A 96 -11.44 -3.84 5.71
N CYS A 97 -10.78 -4.51 4.77
CA CYS A 97 -10.82 -5.97 4.63
C CYS A 97 -10.26 -6.67 5.87
N LEU A 98 -9.12 -6.19 6.41
CA LEU A 98 -8.50 -6.76 7.61
C LEU A 98 -9.32 -6.51 8.87
N CYS A 99 -9.94 -5.34 9.01
CA CYS A 99 -10.90 -5.08 10.09
C CYS A 99 -12.10 -6.03 10.02
N TRP A 100 -12.62 -6.29 8.82
CA TRP A 100 -13.74 -7.22 8.65
C TRP A 100 -13.35 -8.66 8.96
N ALA A 101 -12.16 -9.10 8.52
CA ALA A 101 -11.61 -10.41 8.88
C ALA A 101 -11.51 -10.57 10.41
N LEU A 102 -11.02 -9.55 11.11
CA LEU A 102 -10.93 -9.54 12.57
C LEU A 102 -12.30 -9.67 13.25
N LEU A 103 -13.31 -8.96 12.75
CA LEU A 103 -14.68 -9.06 13.28
C LEU A 103 -15.29 -10.45 13.07
N LEU A 104 -15.05 -11.06 11.91
CA LEU A 104 -15.51 -12.43 11.63
C LEU A 104 -14.83 -13.43 12.56
N TYR A 105 -13.51 -13.34 12.72
CA TYR A 105 -12.75 -14.19 13.63
C TYR A 105 -13.24 -14.06 15.08
N GLY A 106 -13.46 -12.83 15.57
CA GLY A 106 -13.94 -12.58 16.93
C GLY A 106 -15.36 -13.11 17.18
N ARG A 107 -16.24 -13.10 16.18
CA ARG A 107 -17.59 -13.69 16.29
C ARG A 107 -17.57 -15.21 16.31
N ALA A 108 -16.62 -15.84 15.64
CA ALA A 108 -16.47 -17.29 15.63
C ALA A 108 -15.82 -17.84 16.91
N ALA A 109 -15.04 -17.00 17.60
CA ALA A 109 -14.33 -17.35 18.84
C ALA A 109 -15.16 -17.09 20.13
N ALA A 110 -16.35 -16.49 20.01
CA ALA A 110 -17.27 -16.19 21.11
C ALA A 110 -18.40 -17.24 21.18
#